data_AF-A0A925K7A1-F1
#
_entry.id   AF-A0A925K7A1-F1
#
_cell.length_a   1.000
_cell.length_b   1.000
_cell.length_c   1.000
_cell.angle_alpha   90.00
_cell.angle_beta   90.00
_cell.angle_gamma   90.00
#
_symmetry.space_group_name_H-M   'P 1'
#
loop_
_entity.id
_entity.type
_entity.pdbx_description
1 polymer ?
#
loop_
_entity_poly.entity_id
_entity_poly.type
_entity_poly.pdbx_seq_one_letter_code
_entity_poly.pdbx_strand_id
1 'polypeptide(L)'
;KFAADYLKLDVEKDPEPEQNRFVRSDQYSFVMNGIPALHIKYGNKTNIPGFDMDGFVKQWRAKYYHQSADGLDGIFNFTAAKTYVQLNFLISYSIAQTPDRPVWNKGDLFGTVRQ
;
A
#
# COMPACT_ATOMS: atom_id res chain seq x y z
N LYS A 1 -10.29 -6.99 2.00
CA LYS A 1 -10.13 -8.03 0.95
C LYS A 1 -10.99 -7.72 -0.28
N PHE A 2 -12.28 -7.38 -0.13
CA PHE A 2 -13.17 -6.91 -1.20
C PHE A 2 -12.52 -6.25 -2.43
N ALA A 3 -11.81 -5.12 -2.26
CA ALA A 3 -11.25 -4.37 -3.38
C ALA A 3 -10.13 -5.13 -4.13
N ALA A 4 -9.30 -5.86 -3.40
CA ALA A 4 -8.25 -6.71 -4.00
C ALA A 4 -8.88 -7.87 -4.77
N ASP A 5 -9.88 -8.53 -4.18
CA ASP A 5 -10.59 -9.65 -4.82
C ASP A 5 -11.30 -9.18 -6.10
N TYR A 6 -11.96 -8.01 -6.07
CA TYR A 6 -12.63 -7.40 -7.23
C TYR A 6 -11.65 -7.15 -8.39
N LEU A 7 -10.44 -6.70 -8.08
CA LEU A 7 -9.39 -6.43 -9.06
C LEU A 7 -8.50 -7.65 -9.37
N LYS A 8 -8.78 -8.81 -8.76
CA LYS A 8 -7.97 -10.04 -8.86
C LYS A 8 -6.50 -9.82 -8.47
N LEU A 9 -6.29 -9.05 -7.40
CA LEU A 9 -4.99 -8.78 -6.81
C LEU A 9 -4.76 -9.67 -5.59
N ASP A 10 -3.54 -10.16 -5.44
CA ASP A 10 -3.13 -10.84 -4.22
C ASP A 10 -2.81 -9.82 -3.12
N VAL A 11 -3.12 -10.19 -1.87
CA VAL A 11 -2.64 -9.48 -0.68
C VAL A 11 -1.51 -10.31 -0.07
N GLU A 12 -0.34 -9.71 0.03
CA GLU A 12 0.84 -10.34 0.61
C GLU A 12 1.29 -9.64 1.90
N LYS A 13 2.21 -10.29 2.62
CA LYS A 13 2.88 -9.67 3.76
C LYS A 13 3.87 -8.61 3.24
N ASP A 14 4.16 -7.60 4.07
CA ASP A 14 5.20 -6.61 3.75
C ASP A 14 6.51 -7.34 3.40
N PRO A 15 7.06 -7.13 2.19
CA PRO A 15 8.30 -7.78 1.77
C PRO A 15 9.54 -7.21 2.46
N GLU A 16 9.45 -6.04 3.08
CA GLU A 16 10.56 -5.37 3.77
C GLU A 16 10.17 -5.00 5.23
N PRO A 17 9.76 -5.96 6.08
CA PRO A 17 9.20 -5.67 7.40
C PRO A 17 10.19 -4.98 8.35
N GLU A 18 11.49 -5.27 8.23
CA GLU A 18 12.56 -4.63 9.00
C GLU A 18 12.72 -3.13 8.69
N GLN A 19 12.19 -2.66 7.55
CA GLN A 19 12.19 -1.24 7.19
C GLN A 19 11.13 -0.43 7.93
N ASN A 20 10.22 -1.12 8.65
CA ASN A 20 9.13 -0.56 9.43
C ASN A 20 8.38 0.57 8.70
N ARG A 21 8.08 0.35 7.41
CA ARG A 21 7.56 1.40 6.52
C ARG A 21 6.15 1.85 6.90
N PHE A 22 5.41 1.03 7.63
CA PHE A 22 4.05 1.37 8.07
C PHE A 22 4.01 2.61 8.99
N VAL A 23 5.02 2.86 9.83
CA VAL A 23 5.02 4.00 10.76
C VAL A 23 5.71 5.26 10.21
N ARG A 24 6.14 5.23 8.94
CA ARG A 24 7.01 6.25 8.33
C ARG A 24 6.27 7.22 7.39
N SER A 25 4.95 7.28 7.47
CA SER A 25 4.11 8.11 6.59
C SER A 25 2.86 8.59 7.34
N ASP A 26 2.11 9.50 6.73
CA ASP A 26 1.07 10.32 7.38
C ASP A 26 -0.04 9.54 8.08
N GLN A 27 -0.36 8.33 7.57
CA GLN A 27 -1.35 7.45 8.20
C GLN A 27 -1.04 7.17 9.66
N TYR A 28 0.25 7.18 10.06
CA TYR A 28 0.64 6.86 11.42
C TYR A 28 0.13 7.88 12.44
N SER A 29 -0.03 9.15 12.06
CA SER A 29 -0.62 10.18 12.93
C SER A 29 -2.08 9.85 13.30
N PHE A 30 -2.83 9.21 12.40
CA PHE A 30 -4.18 8.73 12.69
C PHE A 30 -4.15 7.52 13.64
N VAL A 31 -3.22 6.58 13.40
CA VAL A 31 -3.02 5.40 14.26
C VAL A 31 -2.71 5.80 15.70
N MET A 32 -1.87 6.82 15.91
CA MET A 32 -1.53 7.34 17.23
C MET A 32 -2.73 7.95 17.98
N ASN A 33 -3.80 8.28 17.27
CA ASN A 33 -5.05 8.78 17.83
C ASN A 33 -6.16 7.71 17.83
N GLY A 34 -5.79 6.42 17.73
CA GLY A 34 -6.73 5.30 17.79
C GLY A 34 -7.59 5.12 16.53
N ILE A 35 -7.29 5.83 15.44
CA ILE A 35 -8.02 5.71 14.17
C ILE A 35 -7.36 4.61 13.33
N PRO A 36 -8.08 3.52 12.97
CA PRO A 36 -7.56 2.51 12.06
C PRO A 36 -7.23 3.10 10.70
N ALA A 37 -6.03 2.80 10.20
CA ALA A 37 -5.55 3.35 8.95
C ALA A 37 -4.79 2.30 8.13
N LEU A 38 -4.80 2.46 6.82
CA LEU A 38 -4.07 1.62 5.87
C LEU A 38 -2.91 2.42 5.26
N HIS A 39 -1.78 1.74 5.05
CA HIS A 39 -0.70 2.22 4.19
C HIS A 39 -0.63 1.29 2.99
N ILE A 40 -1.28 1.69 1.90
CA ILE A 40 -1.34 0.88 0.68
C ILE A 40 -0.06 1.11 -0.11
N LYS A 41 0.54 0.03 -0.60
CA LYS A 41 1.71 0.06 -1.49
C LYS A 41 1.56 -1.00 -2.58
N TYR A 42 2.40 -0.88 -3.60
CA TYR A 42 2.59 -1.98 -4.56
C TYR A 42 3.18 -3.19 -3.83
N GLY A 43 2.91 -4.37 -4.39
CA GLY A 43 3.56 -5.62 -3.99
C GLY A 43 4.66 -6.04 -4.97
N ASN A 44 5.18 -7.23 -4.76
CA ASN A 44 6.30 -7.82 -5.50
C ASN A 44 5.87 -8.71 -6.66
N LYS A 45 4.61 -9.15 -6.66
CA LYS A 45 4.06 -9.93 -7.78
C LYS A 45 3.79 -9.04 -8.98
N THR A 46 4.11 -9.56 -10.15
CA THR A 46 3.82 -8.91 -11.43
C THR A 46 3.12 -9.89 -12.37
N ASN A 47 2.51 -9.36 -13.42
CA ASN A 47 1.98 -10.16 -14.52
C ASN A 47 3.06 -10.56 -15.55
N ILE A 48 4.33 -10.21 -15.31
CA ILE A 48 5.47 -10.56 -16.17
C ILE A 48 6.20 -11.74 -15.52
N PRO A 49 6.15 -12.94 -16.13
CA PRO A 49 6.82 -14.12 -15.58
C PRO A 49 8.30 -13.87 -15.33
N GLY A 50 8.77 -14.17 -14.11
CA GLY A 50 10.17 -14.04 -13.71
C GLY A 50 10.68 -12.63 -13.47
N PHE A 51 9.82 -11.60 -13.53
CA PHE A 51 10.25 -10.23 -13.25
C PHE A 51 10.56 -10.02 -11.76
N ASP A 52 11.78 -9.58 -11.47
CA ASP A 52 12.24 -9.24 -10.12
C ASP A 52 11.83 -7.81 -9.76
N MET A 53 10.63 -7.68 -9.18
CA MET A 53 10.11 -6.38 -8.73
C MET A 53 10.95 -5.79 -7.58
N ASP A 54 11.43 -6.62 -6.66
CA ASP A 54 12.26 -6.15 -5.54
C ASP A 54 13.59 -5.56 -6.05
N GLY A 55 14.26 -6.26 -6.95
CA GLY A 55 15.50 -5.79 -7.58
C GLY A 55 15.27 -4.51 -8.37
N PHE A 56 14.20 -4.46 -9.17
CA PHE A 56 13.82 -3.26 -9.91
C PHE A 56 13.58 -2.07 -8.97
N VAL A 57 12.79 -2.25 -7.92
CA VAL A 57 12.47 -1.19 -6.95
C VAL A 57 13.71 -0.74 -6.17
N LYS A 58 14.61 -1.66 -5.80
CA LYS A 58 15.89 -1.30 -5.16
C LYS A 58 16.76 -0.42 -6.06
N GLN A 59 16.90 -0.80 -7.34
CA GLN A 59 17.62 0.01 -8.31
C GLN A 59 16.94 1.36 -8.56
N TRP A 60 15.61 1.36 -8.67
CA TRP A 60 14.83 2.58 -8.86
C TRP A 60 15.03 3.55 -7.68
N ARG A 61 14.94 3.06 -6.44
CA ARG A 61 15.17 3.88 -5.24
C ARG A 61 16.57 4.46 -5.18
N ALA A 62 17.60 3.70 -5.57
CA ALA A 62 18.98 4.19 -5.57
C ALA A 62 19.21 5.29 -6.62
N LYS A 63 18.50 5.23 -7.76
CA LYS A 63 18.76 6.11 -8.91
C LYS A 63 17.82 7.31 -9.00
N TYR A 64 16.55 7.15 -8.63
CA TYR A 64 15.49 8.12 -8.93
C TYR A 64 14.84 8.72 -7.68
N TYR A 65 14.60 7.93 -6.63
CA TYR A 65 13.84 8.39 -5.47
C TYR A 65 14.48 9.61 -4.80
N HIS A 66 13.68 10.66 -4.57
CA HIS A 66 14.13 11.95 -4.02
C HIS A 66 15.22 12.63 -4.86
N GLN A 67 15.27 12.37 -6.16
CA GLN A 67 16.16 13.04 -7.10
C GLN A 67 15.37 13.88 -8.11
N SER A 68 16.03 14.79 -8.82
CA SER A 68 15.40 15.55 -9.91
C SER A 68 14.92 14.67 -11.06
N ALA A 69 15.46 13.46 -11.19
CA ALA A 69 15.07 12.47 -12.18
C ALA A 69 13.83 11.64 -11.78
N ASP A 70 13.22 11.90 -10.61
CA ASP A 70 11.97 11.26 -10.16
C ASP A 70 10.75 11.77 -10.94
N GLY A 71 10.76 11.52 -12.25
CA GLY A 71 9.76 11.95 -13.21
C GLY A 71 8.93 10.78 -13.76
N LEU A 72 8.00 11.13 -14.65
CA LEU A 72 7.12 10.14 -15.30
C LEU A 72 7.77 9.44 -16.49
N ASP A 73 8.88 9.98 -17.00
CA ASP A 73 9.44 9.57 -18.28
C ASP A 73 10.13 8.20 -18.21
N GLY A 74 9.69 7.28 -19.08
CA GLY A 74 10.38 6.01 -19.36
C GLY A 74 10.25 4.89 -18.32
N ILE A 75 9.79 5.19 -17.11
CA ILE A 75 9.70 4.21 -16.00
C ILE A 75 8.32 4.13 -15.34
N PHE A 76 7.46 5.14 -15.52
CA PHE A 76 6.14 5.15 -14.90
C PHE A 76 5.14 4.30 -15.71
N ASN A 77 4.54 3.31 -15.05
CA ASN A 77 3.56 2.42 -15.68
C ASN A 77 2.13 2.92 -15.46
N PHE A 78 1.56 3.58 -16.47
CA PHE A 78 0.19 4.11 -16.39
C PHE A 78 -0.90 3.04 -16.25
N THR A 79 -0.67 1.84 -16.80
CA THR A 79 -1.61 0.71 -16.63
C THR A 79 -1.65 0.28 -15.17
N ALA A 80 -0.49 0.14 -14.53
CA ALA A 80 -0.40 -0.17 -13.10
C ALA A 80 -0.98 0.97 -12.24
N ALA A 81 -0.72 2.22 -12.60
CA ALA A 81 -1.28 3.39 -11.90
C ALA A 81 -2.81 3.41 -11.94
N LYS A 82 -3.43 3.11 -13.09
CA LYS A 82 -4.88 2.97 -13.21
C LYS A 82 -5.43 1.93 -12.23
N THR A 83 -4.84 0.73 -12.21
CA THR A 83 -5.25 -0.33 -11.28
C THR A 83 -5.07 0.10 -9.82
N TYR A 84 -3.97 0.78 -9.50
CA TYR A 84 -3.70 1.28 -8.16
C TYR A 84 -4.72 2.33 -7.70
N VAL A 85 -5.10 3.26 -8.58
CA VAL A 85 -6.15 4.25 -8.30
C VAL A 85 -7.51 3.58 -8.10
N GLN A 86 -7.86 2.60 -8.95
CA GLN A 86 -9.09 1.82 -8.79
C GLN A 86 -9.13 1.07 -7.45
N LEU A 87 -8.00 0.49 -7.03
CA LEU A 87 -7.88 -0.19 -5.73
C LEU A 87 -8.18 0.77 -4.57
N ASN A 88 -7.53 1.93 -4.55
CA ASN A 88 -7.75 2.95 -3.52
C ASN A 88 -9.19 3.45 -3.52
N PHE A 89 -9.78 3.69 -4.69
CA PHE A 89 -11.19 4.08 -4.80
C PHE A 89 -12.12 3.02 -4.20
N LEU A 90 -11.94 1.74 -4.57
CA LEU A 90 -12.80 0.65 -4.08
C LEU A 90 -12.67 0.44 -2.56
N ILE A 91 -11.48 0.64 -1.99
CA ILE A 91 -11.26 0.60 -0.54
C ILE A 91 -12.05 1.73 0.13
N SER A 92 -11.86 2.97 -0.32
CA SER A 92 -12.57 4.13 0.23
C SER A 92 -14.08 4.03 0.06
N TYR A 93 -14.54 3.56 -1.11
CA TYR A 93 -15.95 3.31 -1.39
C TYR A 93 -16.52 2.24 -0.44
N SER A 94 -15.82 1.12 -0.26
CA SER A 94 -16.24 0.08 0.67
C SER A 94 -16.37 0.61 2.10
N ILE A 95 -15.44 1.45 2.56
CA ILE A 95 -15.52 2.08 3.88
C ILE A 95 -16.73 3.01 3.96
N ALA A 96 -16.95 3.85 2.95
CA ALA A 96 -18.08 4.77 2.92
C ALA A 96 -19.45 4.08 2.87
N GLN A 97 -19.53 2.86 2.32
CA GLN A 97 -20.75 2.05 2.28
C GLN A 97 -20.92 1.14 3.50
N THR A 98 -19.97 1.10 4.43
CA THR A 98 -20.07 0.30 5.65
C THR A 98 -20.59 1.18 6.78
N PRO A 99 -21.77 0.91 7.37
CA PRO A 99 -22.31 1.72 8.47
C PRO A 99 -21.46 1.67 9.72
N ASP A 100 -20.87 0.50 10.00
CA ASP A 100 -19.98 0.30 11.14
C ASP A 100 -18.62 0.96 10.89
N ARG A 101 -18.08 1.58 11.93
CA ARG A 101 -16.73 2.16 11.86
C ARG A 101 -15.69 1.05 11.66
N PRO A 102 -14.66 1.29 10.82
CA PRO A 102 -13.52 0.38 10.73
C PRO A 102 -12.90 0.15 12.12
N VAL A 103 -12.47 -1.09 12.35
CA VAL A 103 -11.76 -1.49 13.57
C VAL A 103 -10.48 -2.22 13.19
N TRP A 104 -9.48 -2.19 14.08
CA TRP A 104 -8.30 -3.05 13.96
C TRP A 104 -8.69 -4.52 14.03
N ASN A 105 -7.91 -5.39 13.38
CA ASN A 105 -8.11 -6.83 13.55
C ASN A 105 -7.67 -7.24 14.96
N LYS A 106 -8.28 -8.30 15.48
CA LYS A 106 -7.92 -8.85 16.79
C LYS A 106 -6.46 -9.28 16.78
N GLY A 107 -5.67 -8.71 17.70
CA GLY A 107 -4.24 -9.00 17.85
C GLY A 107 -3.31 -8.11 17.04
N ASP A 108 -3.84 -7.14 16.26
CA ASP A 108 -3.01 -6.14 15.60
C ASP A 108 -2.29 -5.28 16.65
N LEU A 109 -1.00 -4.99 16.38
CA LEU A 109 -0.12 -4.20 17.24
C LEU A 109 -0.75 -2.87 17.71
N PHE A 110 -1.53 -2.24 16.83
CA PHE A 110 -2.16 -0.94 17.08
C PHE A 110 -3.60 -1.04 17.60
N GLY A 111 -4.18 -2.25 17.64
CA GLY A 111 -5.55 -2.49 18.09
C GLY A 111 -5.76 -2.41 19.60
N THR A 112 -4.69 -2.41 20.39
CA THR A 112 -4.73 -2.26 21.85
C THR A 112 -4.49 -0.84 22.32
N VAL A 113 -4.24 0.11 21.41
CA VAL A 113 -4.10 1.53 21.75
C VAL A 113 -5.50 2.07 22.06
N ARG A 114 -6.00 1.76 23.26
CA ARG A 114 -7.07 2.53 23.89
C ARG A 114 -6.47 3.84 24.38
N GLN A 115 -7.02 4.97 23.93
CA GLN A 115 -7.18 6.12 24.82
C GLN A 115 -8.37 5.84 25.74
#